data_AF-A0A161PU40-F1
#
_entry.id   AF-A0A161PU40-F1
#
_cell.length_a   1.000
_cell.length_b   1.000
_cell.length_c   1.000
_cell.angle_alpha   90.00
_cell.angle_beta   90.00
_cell.angle_gamma   90.00
#
_symmetry.space_group_name_H-M   'P 1'
#
loop_
_entity.id
_entity.type
_entity.pdbx_description
1 polymer ?
#
loop_
_entity_poly.entity_id
_entity_poly.type
_entity_poly.pdbx_seq_one_letter_code
_entity_poly.pdbx_strand_id
1 'polypeptide(L)'
;MTLQKWTSVLLTAVILFTSSASFAQADRTVKRSIATVLFSSLGGAILGLSTLSFYGEPEEHTDNITTGALIGFAAGLGYVVYDSSRPAAKTYDYSNVFDQELKSRRALANLAKAPSIVQFSYDF
;
A
#
# COMPACT_ATOMS: atom_id res chain seq x y z
N MET A 1 -20.36 37.93 -7.37
CA MET A 1 -19.53 36.89 -6.72
C MET A 1 -18.54 36.40 -7.76
N THR A 2 -17.23 36.43 -7.48
CA THR A 2 -16.18 36.20 -8.50
C THR A 2 -15.92 34.70 -8.71
N LEU A 3 -15.66 34.31 -9.97
CA LEU A 3 -15.41 32.93 -10.40
C LEU A 3 -14.30 32.23 -9.59
N GLN A 4 -13.32 33.01 -9.13
CA GLN A 4 -12.23 32.60 -8.25
C GLN A 4 -12.71 32.03 -6.89
N LYS A 5 -13.84 32.50 -6.36
CA LYS A 5 -14.36 31.99 -5.08
C LYS A 5 -14.95 30.59 -5.22
N TRP A 6 -15.54 30.28 -6.37
CA TRP A 6 -16.11 28.96 -6.66
C TRP A 6 -15.04 27.90 -6.89
N THR A 7 -13.95 28.26 -7.57
CA THR A 7 -12.81 27.35 -7.76
C THR A 7 -12.13 27.02 -6.43
N SER A 8 -11.94 28.00 -5.54
CA SER A 8 -11.39 27.76 -4.20
C SER A 8 -12.30 26.86 -3.35
N VAL A 9 -13.62 27.03 -3.41
CA VAL A 9 -14.57 26.20 -2.66
C VAL A 9 -14.56 24.75 -3.15
N LEU A 10 -14.55 24.53 -4.47
CA LEU A 10 -14.46 23.19 -5.06
C LEU A 10 -13.16 22.49 -4.67
N LEU A 11 -12.04 23.20 -4.73
CA LEU A 11 -10.72 22.65 -4.40
C LEU A 11 -10.62 22.29 -2.91
N THR A 12 -11.20 23.11 -2.03
CA THR A 12 -11.27 22.84 -0.59
C THR A 12 -12.19 21.65 -0.28
N ALA A 13 -13.33 21.53 -0.96
CA ALA A 13 -14.26 20.41 -0.79
C ALA A 13 -13.64 19.07 -1.21
N VAL A 14 -12.85 19.05 -2.30
CA VAL A 14 -12.11 17.86 -2.75
C VAL A 14 -11.07 17.43 -1.71
N ILE A 15 -10.33 18.37 -1.11
CA ILE A 15 -9.33 18.06 -0.06
C ILE A 15 -9.99 17.50 1.20
N LEU A 16 -11.15 18.04 1.59
CA LEU A 16 -11.88 17.55 2.77
C LEU A 16 -12.47 16.14 2.55
N PHE A 17 -12.86 15.81 1.32
CA PHE A 17 -13.44 14.51 0.98
C PHE A 17 -12.40 13.38 0.95
N THR A 18 -11.13 13.67 0.67
CA THR A 18 -10.05 12.66 0.61
C THR A 18 -9.42 12.35 1.97
N SER A 19 -9.81 13.04 3.05
CA SER A 19 -9.14 12.98 4.36
C SER A 19 -9.42 11.69 5.18
N SER A 20 -9.91 10.62 4.56
CA SER A 20 -10.23 9.35 5.24
C SER A 20 -9.09 8.33 5.05
N ALA A 21 -7.92 8.56 5.64
CA ALA A 21 -6.83 7.58 5.64
C ALA A 21 -6.76 6.86 7.00
N SER A 22 -7.38 5.68 7.08
CA SER A 22 -7.25 4.78 8.23
C SER A 22 -6.04 3.87 8.03
N PHE A 23 -4.90 4.21 8.65
CA PHE A 23 -3.67 3.41 8.60
C PHE A 23 -3.71 2.30 9.66
N ALA A 24 -3.97 1.05 9.24
CA ALA A 24 -4.04 -0.07 10.19
C ALA A 24 -3.29 -1.34 9.75
N GLN A 25 -2.51 -1.35 8.66
CA GLN A 25 -1.91 -2.61 8.17
C GLN A 25 -0.38 -2.59 8.01
N ALA A 26 0.22 -3.58 8.67
CA ALA A 26 1.63 -3.85 8.87
C ALA A 26 2.49 -3.82 7.60
N ASP A 27 3.59 -3.05 7.68
CA ASP A 27 4.89 -3.09 6.98
C ASP A 27 5.01 -3.74 5.59
N ARG A 28 4.55 -4.99 5.39
CA ARG A 28 4.51 -5.65 4.06
C ARG A 28 3.54 -4.94 3.10
N THR A 29 2.41 -4.43 3.60
CA THR A 29 1.45 -3.70 2.77
C THR A 29 2.03 -2.38 2.31
N VAL A 30 2.80 -1.68 3.15
CA VAL A 30 3.40 -0.37 2.84
C VAL A 30 4.34 -0.45 1.62
N LYS A 31 5.21 -1.46 1.56
CA LYS A 31 6.11 -1.65 0.41
C LYS A 31 5.34 -1.88 -0.90
N ARG A 32 4.28 -2.70 -0.84
CA ARG A 32 3.42 -2.96 -1.99
C ARG A 32 2.67 -1.70 -2.42
N SER A 33 2.11 -0.95 -1.47
CA SER A 33 1.44 0.33 -1.72
C SER A 33 2.35 1.35 -2.38
N ILE A 34 3.57 1.52 -1.86
CA ILE A 34 4.57 2.42 -2.45
C ILE A 34 4.91 1.97 -3.87
N ALA A 35 5.16 0.68 -4.09
CA ALA A 35 5.42 0.14 -5.42
C ALA A 35 4.26 0.42 -6.38
N THR A 36 3.02 0.17 -5.96
CA THR A 36 1.82 0.45 -6.77
C THR A 36 1.71 1.92 -7.16
N VAL A 37 1.95 2.84 -6.22
CA VAL A 37 1.93 4.29 -6.50
C VAL A 37 3.04 4.69 -7.48
N LEU A 38 4.25 4.16 -7.30
CA LEU A 38 5.38 4.44 -8.18
C LEU A 38 5.14 3.91 -9.61
N PHE A 39 4.65 2.67 -9.75
CA PHE A 39 4.32 2.11 -11.06
C PHE A 39 3.18 2.86 -11.76
N SER A 40 2.16 3.26 -10.99
CA SER A 40 1.05 4.07 -11.52
C SER A 40 1.50 5.45 -11.97
N SER A 41 2.37 6.11 -11.19
CA SER A 41 2.99 7.39 -11.56
C SER A 41 3.85 7.25 -12.81
N LEU A 42 4.69 6.22 -12.90
CA LEU A 42 5.54 5.97 -14.05
C LEU A 42 4.70 5.66 -15.31
N GLY A 43 3.64 4.86 -15.18
CA GLY A 43 2.69 4.62 -16.25
C GLY A 43 1.99 5.90 -16.73
N GLY A 44 1.59 6.76 -15.80
CA GLY A 44 1.04 8.08 -16.11
C GLY A 44 2.04 9.01 -16.80
N ALA A 45 3.30 8.99 -16.38
CA ALA A 45 4.37 9.76 -17.01
C ALA A 45 4.63 9.29 -18.46
N ILE A 46 4.66 7.97 -18.70
CA ILE A 46 4.78 7.39 -20.05
C ILE A 46 3.60 7.80 -20.93
N LEU A 47 2.38 7.78 -20.37
CA LEU A 47 1.17 8.24 -21.06
C LEU A 47 1.26 9.75 -21.38
N GLY A 48 1.78 10.57 -20.46
CA GLY A 48 2.04 11.99 -20.67
C GLY A 48 3.08 12.23 -21.77
N LEU A 49 4.16 11.44 -21.78
CA LEU A 49 5.18 11.43 -22.83
C LEU A 49 4.60 11.06 -24.19
N SER A 50 3.63 10.14 -24.25
CA SER A 50 2.98 9.78 -25.53
C SER A 50 2.17 10.91 -26.14
N THR A 51 1.78 11.93 -25.34
CA THR A 51 1.06 13.11 -25.86
C THR A 51 1.97 14.19 -26.46
N LEU A 52 3.28 14.15 -26.17
CA LEU A 52 4.28 15.10 -26.71
C LEU A 52 4.60 14.85 -28.19
N SER A 53 4.52 13.59 -28.65
CA SER A 53 4.84 13.21 -30.05
C SER A 53 3.89 13.81 -31.09
N PHE A 54 2.79 14.44 -30.66
CA PHE A 54 1.78 15.03 -31.53
C PHE A 54 1.85 16.56 -31.62
N TYR A 55 2.81 17.20 -30.94
CA TYR A 55 3.01 18.65 -31.00
C TYR A 55 4.32 19.02 -31.71
N GLY A 56 4.25 20.07 -32.54
CA GLY A 56 5.34 20.47 -33.44
C GLY A 56 6.55 21.13 -32.76
N GLU A 57 6.39 21.67 -31.55
CA GLU A 57 7.45 22.29 -30.74
C GLU A 57 7.58 21.52 -29.41
N PRO A 58 8.49 20.53 -29.32
CA PRO A 58 8.61 19.64 -28.16
C PRO A 58 9.14 20.34 -26.88
N GLU A 59 9.62 21.57 -26.99
CA GLU A 59 10.25 22.33 -25.90
C GLU A 59 9.21 22.92 -24.91
N GLU A 60 7.98 23.22 -25.36
CA GLU A 60 6.92 23.83 -24.54
C GLU A 60 6.00 22.83 -23.82
N HIS A 61 6.06 21.54 -24.16
CA HIS A 61 5.04 20.56 -23.72
C HIS A 61 5.57 19.45 -22.81
N THR A 62 6.78 19.60 -22.28
CA THR A 62 7.35 18.71 -21.24
C THR A 62 6.49 18.67 -19.98
N ASP A 63 5.69 19.71 -19.73
CA ASP A 63 4.68 19.78 -18.66
C ASP A 63 3.62 18.67 -18.73
N ASN A 64 3.38 18.09 -19.91
CA ASN A 64 2.45 16.97 -20.07
C ASN A 64 2.99 15.69 -19.41
N ILE A 65 4.30 15.54 -19.29
CA ILE A 65 4.94 14.42 -18.58
C ILE A 65 4.66 14.55 -17.09
N THR A 66 4.91 15.73 -16.53
CA THR A 66 4.66 16.05 -15.12
C THR A 66 3.18 15.91 -14.79
N THR A 67 2.30 16.39 -15.68
CA THR A 67 0.86 16.25 -15.55
C THR A 67 0.43 14.78 -15.58
N GLY A 68 0.96 14.00 -16.53
CA GLY A 68 0.71 12.56 -16.61
C GLY A 68 1.18 11.80 -15.36
N ALA A 69 2.38 12.14 -14.85
CA ALA A 69 2.91 11.57 -13.62
C ALA A 69 2.03 11.90 -12.40
N LEU A 70 1.55 13.15 -12.28
CA LEU A 70 0.65 13.57 -11.21
C LEU A 70 -0.71 12.86 -11.27
N ILE A 71 -1.28 12.71 -12.46
CA ILE A 71 -2.53 11.95 -12.67
C ILE A 71 -2.31 10.48 -12.30
N GLY A 72 -1.21 9.88 -12.76
CA GLY A 72 -0.82 8.51 -12.43
C GLY A 72 -0.61 8.30 -10.92
N PHE A 73 0.01 9.27 -10.25
CA PHE A 73 0.21 9.27 -8.80
C PHE A 73 -1.12 9.34 -8.05
N ALA A 74 -2.00 10.26 -8.42
CA ALA A 74 -3.33 10.41 -7.80
C ALA A 74 -4.19 9.15 -7.99
N ALA A 75 -4.18 8.57 -9.19
CA ALA A 75 -4.86 7.30 -9.46
C ALA A 75 -4.27 6.14 -8.64
N GLY A 76 -2.94 6.10 -8.48
CA GLY A 76 -2.24 5.09 -7.68
C GLY A 76 -2.61 5.17 -6.20
N LEU A 77 -2.68 6.38 -5.63
CA LEU A 77 -3.15 6.60 -4.26
C LEU A 77 -4.61 6.16 -4.09
N GLY A 78 -5.48 6.54 -5.04
CA GLY A 78 -6.89 6.13 -5.04
C GLY A 78 -7.03 4.60 -5.07
N TYR A 79 -6.23 3.93 -5.90
CA TYR A 79 -6.21 2.47 -5.98
C TYR A 79 -5.74 1.83 -4.68
N VAL A 80 -4.67 2.33 -4.06
CA VAL A 80 -4.17 1.80 -2.78
C VAL A 80 -5.21 1.93 -1.68
N VAL A 81 -5.90 3.07 -1.59
CA VAL A 81 -6.98 3.28 -0.61
C VAL A 81 -8.13 2.30 -0.87
N TYR A 82 -8.53 2.13 -2.13
CA TYR A 82 -9.57 1.18 -2.52
C TYR A 82 -9.19 -0.27 -2.19
N ASP A 83 -7.97 -0.69 -2.50
CA ASP A 83 -7.46 -2.04 -2.20
C ASP A 83 -7.34 -2.28 -0.69
N SER A 84 -6.90 -1.26 0.07
CA SER A 84 -6.79 -1.32 1.53
C SER A 84 -8.15 -1.43 2.23
N SER A 85 -9.22 -0.94 1.61
CA SER A 85 -10.59 -1.06 2.15
C SER A 85 -11.19 -2.46 2.01
N ARG A 86 -10.57 -3.32 1.19
CA ARG A 86 -11.03 -4.70 0.97
C ARG A 86 -10.39 -5.65 1.97
N PRO A 87 -11.10 -6.69 2.41
CA PRO A 87 -10.51 -7.71 3.28
C PRO A 87 -9.32 -8.35 2.54
N ALA A 88 -8.15 -8.25 3.16
CA ALA A 88 -6.92 -8.80 2.60
C ALA A 88 -7.12 -10.29 2.28
N ALA A 89 -6.92 -10.68 1.02
CA ALA A 89 -6.88 -12.08 0.65
C ALA A 89 -5.84 -12.79 1.55
N LYS A 90 -6.19 -13.95 2.09
CA LYS A 90 -5.30 -14.75 2.96
C LYS A 90 -3.99 -15.03 2.21
N THR A 91 -2.99 -14.22 2.48
CA THR A 91 -1.66 -14.40 1.91
C THR A 91 -0.93 -15.38 2.82
N TYR A 92 -0.76 -16.61 2.34
CA TYR A 92 0.01 -17.62 3.06
C TYR A 92 1.49 -17.27 2.93
N ASP A 93 2.08 -16.87 4.05
CA ASP A 93 3.49 -16.51 4.13
C ASP A 93 4.34 -17.75 4.35
N TYR A 94 4.77 -18.39 3.25
CA TYR A 94 5.59 -19.60 3.30
C TYR A 94 7.05 -19.34 3.72
N SER A 95 7.48 -18.07 3.81
CA SER A 95 8.87 -17.75 4.16
C SER A 95 9.22 -18.07 5.62
N ASN A 96 8.22 -18.20 6.50
CA ASN A 96 8.41 -18.33 7.95
C ASN A 96 8.35 -19.78 8.43
N VAL A 97 7.92 -20.70 7.56
CA VAL A 97 7.54 -22.07 7.94
C VAL A 97 8.73 -22.83 8.53
N PHE A 98 9.89 -22.70 7.90
CA PHE A 98 11.11 -23.37 8.34
C PHE A 98 11.61 -22.85 9.70
N ASP A 99 11.59 -21.53 9.90
CA ASP A 99 12.01 -20.92 11.18
C ASP A 99 11.04 -21.27 12.31
N GLN A 100 9.74 -21.31 12.05
CA GLN A 100 8.74 -21.78 13.02
C GLN A 100 8.92 -23.25 13.37
N GLU A 101 9.22 -24.10 12.38
CA GLU A 101 9.46 -25.51 12.61
C GLU A 101 10.71 -25.75 13.47
N LEU A 102 11.81 -25.05 13.18
CA LEU A 102 13.04 -25.11 13.97
C LEU A 102 12.83 -24.65 15.42
N LYS A 103 12.09 -23.55 15.63
CA LYS A 103 11.74 -23.06 16.98
C LYS A 103 10.87 -24.07 17.72
N SER A 104 9.87 -24.63 17.04
CA SER A 104 8.95 -25.61 17.64
C SER A 104 9.68 -26.89 18.03
N ARG A 105 10.58 -27.41 17.17
CA ARG A 105 11.40 -28.59 17.49
C ARG A 105 12.37 -28.33 18.63
N ARG A 106 12.98 -27.14 18.72
CA ARG A 106 13.80 -26.76 19.89
C ARG A 106 12.97 -26.67 21.17
N ALA A 107 11.77 -26.11 21.11
CA ALA A 107 10.88 -26.03 22.26
C ALA A 107 10.47 -27.43 22.75
N LEU A 108 10.12 -28.33 21.83
CA LEU A 108 9.81 -29.74 22.14
C LEU A 108 11.01 -30.48 22.72
N ALA A 109 12.21 -30.26 22.19
CA ALA A 109 13.43 -30.86 22.73
C ALA A 109 13.73 -30.36 24.16
N ASN A 110 13.46 -29.08 24.44
CA ASN A 110 13.61 -28.52 25.79
C ASN A 110 12.54 -29.08 26.76
N LEU A 111 11.32 -29.30 26.27
CA LEU A 111 10.25 -29.94 27.05
C LEU A 111 10.58 -31.41 27.37
N ALA A 112 11.11 -32.14 26.39
CA ALA A 112 11.55 -33.53 26.57
C ALA A 112 12.79 -33.67 27.47
N LYS A 113 13.59 -32.61 27.58
CA LYS A 113 14.76 -32.54 28.45
C LYS A 113 14.43 -32.07 29.87
N ALA A 114 13.26 -31.45 30.09
CA ALA A 114 12.78 -31.12 31.42
C ALA A 114 12.30 -32.38 32.15
N PRO A 115 12.63 -32.57 33.45
CA PRO A 115 12.12 -33.69 34.21
C PRO A 115 10.58 -33.62 34.26
N SER A 116 9.90 -34.72 33.92
CA SER A 116 8.44 -34.79 33.92
C SER A 116 7.92 -34.68 35.35
N ILE A 117 7.49 -33.48 35.75
CA ILE A 117 6.69 -33.30 36.96
C ILE A 117 5.27 -33.71 36.60
N VAL A 118 4.95 -34.99 36.81
CA VAL A 118 3.60 -35.51 36.69
C VAL A 118 2.81 -34.96 37.89
N GLN A 119 2.08 -33.88 37.68
CA GLN A 119 1.16 -33.33 38.68
C GLN A 119 -0.11 -34.19 38.68
N PHE A 120 -0.18 -35.16 39.59
CA PHE A 120 -1.43 -35.85 39.89
C PHE A 120 -2.32 -34.91 40.70
N SER A 121 -3.31 -34.31 40.04
CA SER A 121 -4.41 -33.61 40.71
C SER A 121 -5.39 -34.66 41.22
N TYR A 122 -5.59 -34.72 42.55
CA TYR A 122 -6.70 -35.45 43.15
C TYR A 122 -7.76 -34.42 43.51
N ASP A 123 -8.92 -34.49 42.86
CA ASP A 123 -10.13 -33.83 43.34
C ASP A 123 -10.71 -34.69 44.47
N PHE A 124 -10.86 -34.08 45.65
CA PHE A 124 -11.63 -34.62 46.77
C PHE A 124 -12.90 -33.79 46.94
#